data_AF-A0A537YNN9-F1
#
_entry.id   AF-A0A537YNN9-F1
#
_cell.length_a   1.000
_cell.length_b   1.000
_cell.length_c   1.000
_cell.angle_alpha   90.00
_cell.angle_beta   90.00
_cell.angle_gamma   90.00
#
_symmetry.space_group_name_H-M   'P 1'
#
loop_
_entity.id
_entity.type
_entity.pdbx_description
1 polymer ?
#
loop_
_entity_poly.entity_id
_entity_poly.type
_entity_poly.pdbx_seq_one_letter_code
_entity_poly.pdbx_strand_id
1 'polypeptide(L)'
;MRPRRSAQDRRSLPVAEALPGTEPPLPSPGARRPAATPPGSRRERALASFGLEIPLRGYSYGTRLFLPATEIARNQSIPDLLDKRLVIVTGKGGVGKTTVAVALGLRAASEGKRTIVCEVSSQENTSRMFEHAAVGFHEVEMEENLWSISIDPDESMREYVLLQLKVRAMRDMLFRSRIFNYLAAATPGLKELVTIGKIWELAQLDRKVKSGRKYDLVIVDAPATGHGVGFLQTPRTFASIARVGPIHSQAQQLDRFITDQENTGTAIVALPEEMPVNESMALERDLRDEVGVAVDRVYLNGLYPERFKKEEAEKLSALAETENGASRAAARAALSEFGRARSQRQQLARLKRGVKAPVKTLPFLFEPELDVEAARKLAGKLG
;
A
#
# COMPACT_ATOMS: atom_id res chain seq x y z
N MET A 1 3.07 62.01 26.75
CA MET A 1 2.21 62.20 25.56
C MET A 1 1.64 60.84 25.16
N ARG A 2 0.32 60.66 25.38
CA ARG A 2 -0.64 59.62 24.95
C ARG A 2 -0.34 58.10 25.07
N PRO A 3 -1.25 57.33 25.72
CA PRO A 3 -1.22 55.86 25.80
C PRO A 3 -2.12 55.16 24.75
N ARG A 4 -2.01 53.82 24.77
CA ARG A 4 -2.73 52.75 24.05
C ARG A 4 -4.22 53.04 23.72
N ARG A 5 -4.67 52.57 22.55
CA ARG A 5 -6.07 52.16 22.30
C ARG A 5 -6.13 50.79 21.63
N SER A 6 -6.84 49.91 22.31
CA SER A 6 -7.50 48.70 21.84
C SER A 6 -8.64 49.02 20.88
N ALA A 7 -8.87 48.16 19.89
CA ALA A 7 -10.16 48.03 19.23
C ALA A 7 -10.40 46.54 18.91
N GLN A 8 -11.23 45.92 19.75
CA GLN A 8 -12.09 44.81 19.36
C GLN A 8 -13.02 45.26 18.23
N ASP A 9 -13.52 44.27 17.49
CA ASP A 9 -14.88 44.20 16.92
C ASP A 9 -14.93 44.01 15.40
N ARG A 10 -14.93 42.75 14.94
CA ARG A 10 -15.45 42.34 13.63
C ARG A 10 -16.16 40.98 13.73
N ARG A 11 -17.43 41.09 14.15
CA ARG A 11 -18.64 40.43 13.63
C ARG A 11 -18.44 39.17 12.77
N SER A 12 -18.87 38.07 13.38
CA SER A 12 -19.40 36.83 12.84
C SER A 12 -20.31 37.00 11.62
N LEU A 13 -20.03 36.23 10.56
CA LEU A 13 -20.93 35.98 9.42
C LEU A 13 -21.81 34.75 9.73
N PRO A 14 -23.11 34.76 9.40
CA PRO A 14 -24.03 33.72 9.79
C PRO A 14 -23.93 32.45 8.92
N VAL A 15 -24.06 31.33 9.61
CA VAL A 15 -24.26 29.97 9.08
C VAL A 15 -25.65 29.89 8.45
N ALA A 16 -25.74 29.39 7.22
CA ALA A 16 -27.02 29.11 6.56
C ALA A 16 -27.60 27.79 7.09
N GLU A 17 -28.64 27.89 7.92
CA GLU A 17 -29.50 26.77 8.30
C GLU A 17 -30.46 26.44 7.14
N ALA A 18 -30.47 25.18 6.71
CA ALA A 18 -31.48 24.62 5.81
C ALA A 18 -32.58 23.96 6.65
N LEU A 19 -33.81 24.46 6.55
CA LEU A 19 -35.00 23.84 7.15
C LEU A 19 -35.56 22.74 6.23
N PRO A 20 -36.18 21.68 6.80
CA PRO A 20 -36.61 20.49 6.07
C PRO A 20 -38.02 20.68 5.48
N GLY A 21 -38.24 20.15 4.27
CA GLY A 21 -39.55 20.24 3.61
C GLY A 21 -39.73 19.26 2.45
N THR A 22 -40.46 18.18 2.76
CA THR A 22 -41.40 17.44 1.88
C THR A 22 -40.84 16.74 0.63
N GLU A 23 -40.61 15.43 0.75
CA GLU A 23 -40.54 14.47 -0.36
C GLU A 23 -41.90 14.32 -1.06
N PRO A 24 -41.94 14.23 -2.41
CA PRO A 24 -43.16 13.89 -3.14
C PRO A 24 -43.44 12.37 -3.12
N PRO A 25 -44.73 11.94 -3.14
CA PRO A 25 -45.11 10.55 -2.88
C PRO A 25 -44.83 9.60 -4.05
N LEU A 26 -44.50 8.35 -3.70
CA LEU A 26 -44.37 7.22 -4.62
C LEU A 26 -45.74 6.78 -5.17
N PRO A 27 -45.87 6.44 -6.46
CA PRO A 27 -47.11 5.90 -7.01
C PRO A 27 -47.27 4.39 -6.73
N SER A 28 -48.49 4.03 -6.34
CA SER A 28 -48.98 2.68 -6.00
C SER A 28 -49.08 1.74 -7.23
N PRO A 29 -49.06 0.40 -7.04
CA PRO A 29 -48.97 -0.57 -8.13
C PRO A 29 -50.34 -0.95 -8.70
N GLY A 30 -50.50 -0.96 -10.02
CA GLY A 30 -51.72 -1.49 -10.64
C GLY A 30 -51.76 -1.44 -12.17
N ALA A 31 -52.19 -2.58 -12.75
CA ALA A 31 -52.69 -2.82 -14.11
C ALA A 31 -51.67 -3.08 -15.25
N ARG A 32 -51.55 -4.37 -15.59
CA ARG A 32 -51.03 -4.89 -16.86
C ARG A 32 -51.96 -4.56 -18.04
N ARG A 33 -51.39 -4.23 -19.20
CA ARG A 33 -51.99 -4.42 -20.54
C ARG A 33 -50.91 -4.83 -21.57
N PRO A 34 -51.27 -5.56 -22.65
CA PRO A 34 -50.38 -6.48 -23.35
C PRO A 34 -49.50 -5.83 -24.43
N ALA A 35 -48.38 -6.50 -24.75
CA ALA A 35 -47.37 -6.07 -25.71
C ALA A 35 -47.84 -6.23 -27.18
N ALA A 36 -47.52 -5.23 -28.00
CA ALA A 36 -47.65 -5.25 -29.45
C ALA A 36 -46.30 -5.65 -30.10
N THR A 37 -46.37 -6.55 -31.08
CA THR A 37 -45.23 -7.06 -31.87
C THR A 37 -44.86 -6.07 -32.98
N PRO A 38 -43.58 -5.69 -33.20
CA PRO A 38 -43.19 -4.90 -34.36
C PRO A 38 -42.67 -5.76 -35.54
N PRO A 39 -42.77 -5.25 -36.78
CA PRO A 39 -42.54 -5.98 -38.02
C PRO A 39 -41.06 -6.04 -38.41
N GLY A 40 -40.69 -7.12 -39.11
CA GLY A 40 -39.37 -7.30 -39.67
C GLY A 40 -39.17 -6.64 -41.04
N SER A 41 -37.88 -6.58 -41.41
CA SER A 41 -37.29 -6.41 -42.74
C SER A 41 -36.79 -5.01 -43.14
N ARG A 42 -35.50 -5.02 -43.54
CA ARG A 42 -34.78 -4.18 -44.53
C ARG A 42 -33.48 -3.57 -43.97
N ARG A 43 -32.43 -4.40 -43.88
CA ARG A 43 -31.03 -4.00 -44.11
C ARG A 43 -30.12 -5.23 -44.17
N GLU A 44 -30.34 -6.07 -45.19
CA GLU A 44 -29.47 -7.22 -45.52
C GLU A 44 -29.14 -7.26 -47.02
N ARG A 45 -28.95 -6.09 -47.63
CA ARG A 45 -28.42 -5.97 -48.99
C ARG A 45 -27.47 -4.77 -49.09
N ALA A 46 -26.26 -4.96 -48.60
CA ALA A 46 -25.01 -4.32 -49.03
C ALA A 46 -23.89 -4.99 -48.25
N LEU A 47 -22.73 -5.22 -48.89
CA LEU A 47 -21.57 -6.01 -48.42
C LEU A 47 -21.56 -7.48 -48.83
N ALA A 48 -21.72 -7.72 -50.14
CA ALA A 48 -21.15 -8.87 -50.84
C ALA A 48 -20.10 -8.37 -51.84
N SER A 49 -18.99 -7.85 -51.32
CA SER A 49 -17.78 -7.56 -52.09
C SER A 49 -16.63 -7.46 -51.11
N PHE A 50 -16.01 -8.59 -50.79
CA PHE A 50 -14.63 -8.85 -50.33
C PHE A 50 -14.64 -10.23 -49.67
N GLY A 51 -14.35 -11.25 -50.49
CA GLY A 51 -14.41 -12.66 -50.10
C GLY A 51 -13.33 -13.06 -49.11
N LEU A 52 -13.70 -13.12 -47.84
CA LEU A 52 -12.96 -13.84 -46.80
C LEU A 52 -13.96 -14.75 -46.07
N GLU A 53 -13.84 -16.05 -46.29
CA GLU A 53 -14.56 -17.07 -45.54
C GLU A 53 -13.98 -17.16 -44.13
N ILE A 54 -14.80 -16.85 -43.12
CA ILE A 54 -14.55 -17.21 -41.71
C ILE A 54 -15.80 -17.95 -41.23
N PRO A 55 -15.69 -19.17 -40.68
CA PRO A 55 -16.86 -19.95 -40.28
C PRO A 55 -17.52 -19.33 -39.04
N LEU A 56 -18.69 -18.71 -39.23
CA LEU A 56 -19.58 -18.26 -38.16
C LEU A 56 -20.59 -19.36 -37.84
N ARG A 57 -20.43 -20.04 -36.70
CA ARG A 57 -21.43 -20.95 -36.14
C ARG A 57 -22.11 -20.29 -34.94
N GLY A 58 -23.33 -19.80 -35.16
CA GLY A 58 -24.43 -19.68 -34.18
C GLY A 58 -24.28 -18.72 -32.99
N TYR A 59 -24.82 -17.51 -33.10
CA TYR A 59 -25.19 -16.67 -31.95
C TYR A 59 -26.73 -16.61 -31.84
N SER A 60 -27.30 -17.24 -30.81
CA SER A 60 -28.65 -16.97 -30.33
C SER A 60 -28.61 -15.86 -29.29
N TYR A 61 -29.38 -14.79 -29.50
CA TYR A 61 -29.60 -13.75 -28.50
C TYR A 61 -30.43 -14.29 -27.34
N GLY A 62 -29.91 -14.19 -26.12
CA GLY A 62 -30.68 -14.38 -24.90
C GLY A 62 -29.92 -15.11 -23.82
N THR A 63 -29.18 -14.36 -23.01
CA THR A 63 -29.00 -14.43 -21.54
C THR A 63 -27.76 -13.59 -21.23
N ARG A 64 -27.82 -12.77 -20.18
CA ARG A 64 -26.72 -11.91 -19.70
C ARG A 64 -25.38 -12.67 -19.76
N LEU A 65 -24.41 -12.18 -20.54
CA LEU A 65 -23.01 -12.59 -20.39
C LEU A 65 -22.55 -12.11 -19.00
N PHE A 66 -22.74 -12.96 -17.99
CA PHE A 66 -21.74 -13.07 -16.94
C PHE A 66 -20.44 -13.39 -17.67
N LEU A 67 -19.49 -12.45 -17.65
CA LEU A 67 -18.10 -12.81 -17.87
C LEU A 67 -17.83 -13.99 -16.93
N PRO A 68 -17.38 -15.16 -17.42
CA PRO A 68 -16.93 -16.19 -16.50
C PRO A 68 -15.82 -15.52 -15.70
N ALA A 69 -16.00 -15.47 -14.37
CA ALA A 69 -14.89 -15.24 -13.47
C ALA A 69 -13.85 -16.27 -13.89
N THR A 70 -12.80 -15.82 -14.60
CA THR A 70 -11.70 -16.68 -14.98
C THR A 70 -11.24 -17.32 -13.69
N GLU A 71 -11.49 -18.62 -13.59
CA GLU A 71 -11.00 -19.43 -12.50
C GLU A 71 -9.49 -19.22 -12.51
N ILE A 72 -9.01 -18.47 -11.51
CA ILE A 72 -7.58 -18.19 -11.31
C ILE A 72 -6.89 -19.54 -11.44
N ALA A 73 -5.97 -19.66 -12.39
CA ALA A 73 -5.25 -20.89 -12.67
C ALA A 73 -4.65 -21.42 -11.36
N ARG A 74 -5.31 -22.41 -10.75
CA ARG A 74 -5.05 -22.90 -9.39
C ARG A 74 -3.81 -23.79 -9.29
N ASN A 75 -2.81 -23.64 -10.16
CA ASN A 75 -1.62 -24.51 -10.10
C ASN A 75 -0.33 -23.92 -10.68
N GLN A 76 -0.13 -22.61 -10.59
CA GLN A 76 1.23 -22.07 -10.61
C GLN A 76 1.66 -21.88 -9.15
N SER A 77 2.82 -22.45 -8.78
CA SER A 77 3.46 -22.12 -7.51
C SER A 77 3.71 -20.62 -7.49
N ILE A 78 2.91 -19.87 -6.73
CA ILE A 78 3.15 -18.45 -6.51
C ILE A 78 4.57 -18.34 -5.94
N PRO A 79 5.49 -17.59 -6.57
CA PRO A 79 6.83 -17.37 -6.02
C PRO A 79 6.71 -16.93 -4.56
N ASP A 80 7.60 -17.42 -3.68
CA ASP A 80 7.62 -16.91 -2.30
C ASP A 80 7.83 -15.40 -2.33
N LEU A 81 7.40 -14.69 -1.29
CA LEU A 81 7.38 -13.22 -1.27
C LEU A 81 8.75 -12.62 -1.64
N LEU A 82 9.84 -13.27 -1.23
CA LEU A 82 11.20 -12.81 -1.49
C LEU A 82 11.71 -13.14 -2.89
N ASP A 83 11.04 -14.01 -3.65
CA ASP A 83 11.38 -14.35 -5.04
C ASP A 83 10.78 -13.36 -6.04
N LYS A 84 9.93 -12.46 -5.57
CA LYS A 84 9.39 -11.35 -6.35
C LYS A 84 10.49 -10.35 -6.72
N ARG A 85 10.24 -9.60 -7.79
CA ARG A 85 11.08 -8.48 -8.23
C ARG A 85 10.82 -7.24 -7.38
N LEU A 86 9.57 -7.03 -7.01
CA LEU A 86 9.10 -5.92 -6.20
C LEU A 86 8.24 -6.47 -5.05
N VAL A 87 8.50 -6.00 -3.83
CA VAL A 87 7.65 -6.25 -2.66
C VAL A 87 7.19 -4.92 -2.09
N ILE A 88 5.88 -4.72 -2.03
CA ILE A 88 5.28 -3.54 -1.44
C ILE A 88 4.89 -3.88 0.01
N VAL A 89 5.48 -3.19 0.98
CA VAL A 89 5.14 -3.30 2.39
C VAL A 89 4.22 -2.15 2.76
N THR A 90 3.00 -2.45 3.18
CA THR A 90 1.99 -1.45 3.54
C THR A 90 1.31 -1.79 4.87
N GLY A 91 0.47 -0.90 5.38
CA GLY A 91 -0.14 -0.99 6.70
C GLY A 91 -0.46 0.39 7.27
N LYS A 92 -1.08 0.43 8.45
CA LYS A 92 -1.42 1.71 9.11
C LYS A 92 -0.16 2.44 9.56
N GLY A 93 -0.28 3.72 9.90
CA GLY A 93 0.81 4.46 10.56
C GLY A 93 1.20 3.79 11.88
N GLY A 94 2.50 3.73 12.19
CA GLY A 94 3.00 3.24 13.49
C GLY A 94 3.03 1.72 13.70
N VAL A 95 2.64 0.89 12.74
CA VAL A 95 2.60 -0.59 12.90
C VAL A 95 3.97 -1.29 12.71
N GLY A 96 5.01 -0.54 12.33
CA GLY A 96 6.36 -1.07 12.10
C GLY A 96 6.65 -1.48 10.64
N LYS A 97 6.03 -0.84 9.64
CA LYS A 97 6.27 -1.13 8.22
C LYS A 97 7.76 -1.05 7.84
N THR A 98 8.43 0.06 8.17
CA THR A 98 9.86 0.27 7.94
C THR A 98 10.69 -0.85 8.54
N THR A 99 10.42 -1.21 9.81
CA THR A 99 11.10 -2.31 10.50
C THR A 99 10.94 -3.63 9.76
N VAL A 100 9.72 -3.96 9.33
CA VAL A 100 9.45 -5.20 8.60
C VAL A 100 10.08 -5.18 7.21
N ALA A 101 10.05 -4.04 6.51
CA ALA A 101 10.69 -3.87 5.20
C ALA A 101 12.21 -4.07 5.28
N VAL A 102 12.87 -3.48 6.27
CA VAL A 102 14.29 -3.68 6.56
C VAL A 102 14.58 -5.14 6.91
N ALA A 103 13.77 -5.77 7.77
CA ALA A 103 13.96 -7.17 8.14
C ALA A 103 13.77 -8.12 6.94
N LEU A 104 12.83 -7.84 6.03
CA LEU A 104 12.68 -8.56 4.76
C LEU A 104 13.92 -8.38 3.88
N GLY A 105 14.48 -7.16 3.82
CA GLY A 105 15.71 -6.87 3.09
C GLY A 105 16.91 -7.63 3.61
N LEU A 106 17.12 -7.60 4.94
CA LEU A 106 18.17 -8.38 5.61
C LEU A 106 18.00 -9.88 5.37
N ARG A 107 16.76 -10.38 5.39
CA ARG A 107 16.48 -11.79 5.12
C ARG A 107 16.87 -12.15 3.68
N ALA A 108 16.44 -11.38 2.69
CA ALA A 108 16.78 -11.62 1.30
C ALA A 108 18.30 -11.52 1.03
N ALA A 109 18.97 -10.52 1.62
CA ALA A 109 20.41 -10.37 1.55
C ALA A 109 21.16 -11.58 2.15
N SER A 110 20.67 -12.12 3.27
CA SER A 110 21.23 -13.34 3.87
C SER A 110 21.04 -14.60 3.01
N GLU A 111 20.11 -14.58 2.06
CA GLU A 111 19.90 -15.61 1.04
C GLU A 111 20.70 -15.35 -0.26
N GLY A 112 21.59 -14.34 -0.23
CA GLY A 112 22.47 -13.99 -1.35
C GLY A 112 21.83 -13.09 -2.41
N LYS A 113 20.62 -12.57 -2.18
CA LYS A 113 19.95 -11.64 -3.11
C LYS A 113 20.50 -10.24 -2.92
N ARG A 114 20.78 -9.53 -4.01
CA ARG A 114 21.06 -8.09 -3.96
C ARG A 114 19.74 -7.36 -3.75
N THR A 115 19.54 -6.79 -2.57
CA THR A 115 18.25 -6.19 -2.20
C THR A 115 18.39 -4.70 -1.94
N ILE A 116 17.37 -3.94 -2.29
CA ILE A 116 17.25 -2.52 -1.91
C ILE A 116 15.94 -2.26 -1.19
N VAL A 117 16.00 -1.54 -0.07
CA VAL A 117 14.83 -1.05 0.67
C VAL A 117 14.62 0.43 0.36
N CYS A 118 13.48 0.73 -0.25
CA CYS A 118 13.08 2.07 -0.68
C CYS A 118 12.08 2.65 0.33
N GLU A 119 12.44 3.76 0.95
CA GLU A 119 11.51 4.54 1.76
C GLU A 119 10.80 5.58 0.89
N VAL A 120 9.47 5.60 0.92
CA VAL A 120 8.67 6.64 0.26
C VAL A 120 8.23 7.65 1.31
N SER A 121 9.07 8.63 1.59
CA SER A 121 8.78 9.69 2.55
C SER A 121 9.59 10.95 2.23
N SER A 122 9.13 12.09 2.75
CA SER A 122 9.95 13.32 2.84
C SER A 122 10.76 13.38 4.14
N GLN A 123 10.64 12.37 5.02
CA GLN A 123 11.29 12.32 6.33
C GLN A 123 12.00 10.97 6.50
N GLU A 124 13.32 10.98 6.50
CA GLU A 124 14.17 9.80 6.57
C GLU A 124 14.00 9.01 7.89
N ASN A 125 13.40 7.81 7.84
CA ASN A 125 13.27 6.91 9.00
C ASN A 125 14.22 5.71 8.93
N THR A 126 14.56 5.24 7.73
CA THR A 126 15.44 4.08 7.51
C THR A 126 16.89 4.38 7.90
N SER A 127 17.33 5.62 7.71
CA SER A 127 18.66 6.10 8.13
C SER A 127 18.88 5.98 9.64
N ARG A 128 17.82 6.11 10.44
CA ARG A 128 17.89 6.03 11.91
C ARG A 128 18.24 4.63 12.41
N MET A 129 17.86 3.57 11.70
CA MET A 129 18.11 2.20 12.14
C MET A 129 19.56 1.74 11.97
N PHE A 130 20.32 2.38 11.08
CA PHE A 130 21.65 1.92 10.68
C PHE A 130 22.77 2.87 11.08
N GLU A 131 22.52 3.91 11.89
CA GLU A 131 23.51 4.94 12.29
C GLU A 131 24.23 5.65 11.13
N HIS A 132 23.81 5.45 9.87
CA HIS A 132 24.40 6.08 8.70
C HIS A 132 23.82 7.48 8.52
N ALA A 133 24.70 8.48 8.42
CA ALA A 133 24.32 9.86 8.18
C ALA A 133 23.63 10.00 6.81
N ALA A 134 22.32 10.26 6.85
CA ALA A 134 21.43 10.57 5.74
C ALA A 134 21.37 9.55 4.59
N VAL A 135 20.35 8.67 4.63
CA VAL A 135 19.92 7.95 3.43
C VAL A 135 19.18 8.98 2.56
N GLY A 136 19.93 9.66 1.70
CA GLY A 136 19.38 10.64 0.75
C GLY A 136 18.79 9.98 -0.51
N PHE A 137 18.64 10.76 -1.58
CA PHE A 137 18.20 10.30 -2.91
C PHE A 137 19.25 9.45 -3.66
N HIS A 138 20.24 8.92 -2.95
CA HIS A 138 21.29 8.08 -3.49
C HIS A 138 21.20 6.69 -2.88
N GLU A 139 21.51 5.67 -3.67
CA GLU A 139 21.59 4.29 -3.20
C GLU A 139 22.80 4.17 -2.24
N VAL A 140 22.55 3.77 -1.00
CA VAL A 140 23.57 3.58 0.04
C VAL A 140 23.61 2.10 0.44
N GLU A 141 24.80 1.52 0.51
CA GLU A 141 24.99 0.17 1.04
C GLU A 141 24.89 0.22 2.57
N MET A 142 23.97 -0.56 3.13
CA MET A 142 23.74 -0.61 4.57
C MET A 142 24.44 -1.81 5.20
N GLU A 143 24.43 -2.95 4.48
CA GLU A 143 25.03 -4.23 4.83
C GLU A 143 25.41 -4.96 3.53
N GLU A 144 26.17 -6.06 3.62
CA GLU A 144 26.48 -6.88 2.45
C GLU A 144 25.20 -7.31 1.73
N ASN A 145 25.11 -6.99 0.44
CA ASN A 145 23.94 -7.24 -0.43
C ASN A 145 22.64 -6.50 -0.02
N LEU A 146 22.66 -5.60 0.95
CA LEU A 146 21.50 -4.78 1.33
C LEU A 146 21.79 -3.29 1.16
N TRP A 147 20.98 -2.67 0.31
CA TRP A 147 21.05 -1.25 0.00
C TRP A 147 19.78 -0.55 0.48
N SER A 148 19.85 0.77 0.64
CA SER A 148 18.69 1.61 0.91
C SER A 148 18.71 2.88 0.08
N ILE A 149 17.53 3.42 -0.17
CA ILE A 149 17.31 4.71 -0.82
C ILE A 149 16.09 5.38 -0.21
N SER A 150 16.16 6.69 -0.03
CA SER A 150 14.99 7.52 0.27
C SER A 150 14.51 8.18 -1.01
N ILE A 151 13.27 7.87 -1.42
CA ILE A 151 12.69 8.42 -2.63
C ILE A 151 11.92 9.68 -2.26
N ASP A 152 12.60 10.82 -2.32
CA ASP A 152 11.96 12.12 -2.16
C ASP A 152 11.12 12.44 -3.42
N PRO A 153 9.82 12.72 -3.28
CA PRO A 153 8.96 12.98 -4.44
C PRO A 153 9.34 14.25 -5.22
N ASP A 154 9.90 15.28 -4.57
CA ASP A 154 10.32 16.52 -5.23
C ASP A 154 11.60 16.31 -6.05
N GLU A 155 12.58 15.56 -5.53
CA GLU A 155 13.77 15.16 -6.28
C GLU A 155 13.43 14.20 -7.42
N SER A 156 12.53 13.25 -7.19
CA SER A 156 12.04 12.34 -8.24
C SER A 156 11.38 13.13 -9.39
N MET A 157 10.56 14.13 -9.05
CA MET A 157 9.95 15.04 -10.03
C MET A 157 11.01 15.81 -10.83
N ARG A 158 12.08 16.28 -10.17
CA ARG A 158 13.20 16.92 -10.86
C ARG A 158 13.91 15.95 -11.80
N GLU A 159 14.22 14.74 -11.36
CA GLU A 159 14.85 13.71 -12.21
C GLU A 159 13.99 13.39 -13.44
N TYR A 160 12.68 13.22 -13.26
CA TYR A 160 11.76 12.92 -14.35
C TYR A 160 11.71 14.02 -15.41
N VAL A 161 11.58 15.29 -15.00
CA VAL A 161 11.60 16.44 -15.92
C VAL A 161 12.93 16.51 -16.68
N LEU A 162 14.03 16.26 -15.98
CA LEU A 162 15.37 16.20 -16.57
C LEU A 162 15.44 15.10 -17.65
N LEU A 163 14.87 13.91 -17.42
CA LEU A 163 14.88 12.80 -18.39
C LEU A 163 14.01 13.07 -19.62
N GLN A 164 12.86 13.73 -19.44
CA GLN A 164 11.93 14.02 -20.54
C GLN A 164 12.41 15.20 -21.42
N LEU A 165 13.15 16.15 -20.85
CA LEU A 165 13.66 17.33 -21.57
C LEU A 165 15.10 17.13 -22.04
N LYS A 166 15.27 16.83 -23.32
CA LYS A 166 16.58 16.64 -23.98
C LYS A 166 17.40 17.93 -24.12
N VAL A 167 16.78 19.11 -23.98
CA VAL A 167 17.44 20.41 -24.18
C VAL A 167 17.81 21.05 -22.84
N ARG A 168 19.11 21.23 -22.59
CA ARG A 168 19.65 21.73 -21.32
C ARG A 168 19.14 23.13 -20.95
N ALA A 169 19.00 24.04 -21.92
CA ALA A 169 18.48 25.38 -21.70
C ALA A 169 17.00 25.40 -21.22
N MET A 170 16.17 24.46 -21.71
CA MET A 170 14.77 24.35 -21.30
C MET A 170 14.62 23.75 -19.90
N ARG A 171 15.52 22.86 -19.48
CA ARG A 171 15.57 22.30 -18.12
C ARG A 171 15.74 23.41 -17.09
N ASP A 172 16.78 24.23 -17.24
CA ASP A 172 17.13 25.27 -16.26
C ASP A 172 16.06 26.37 -16.19
N MET A 173 15.41 26.70 -17.31
CA MET A 173 14.31 27.65 -17.36
C MET A 173 13.03 27.11 -16.69
N LEU A 174 12.71 25.82 -16.87
CA LEU A 174 11.50 25.22 -16.32
C LEU A 174 11.56 25.08 -14.80
N PHE A 175 12.71 24.69 -14.22
CA PHE A 175 12.86 24.60 -12.76
C PHE A 175 12.82 25.95 -12.04
N ARG A 176 13.28 27.01 -12.70
CA ARG A 176 13.20 28.38 -12.17
C ARG A 176 11.81 29.00 -12.33
N SER A 177 10.94 28.38 -13.13
CA SER A 177 9.58 28.86 -13.36
C SER A 177 8.69 28.55 -12.17
N ARG A 178 8.25 29.60 -11.47
CA ARG A 178 7.22 29.49 -10.42
C ARG A 178 5.93 28.88 -10.94
N ILE A 179 5.63 29.05 -12.23
CA ILE A 179 4.44 28.50 -12.88
C ILE A 179 4.53 26.97 -12.97
N PHE A 180 5.70 26.42 -13.29
CA PHE A 180 5.89 24.98 -13.36
C PHE A 180 5.74 24.33 -11.98
N ASN A 181 6.40 24.89 -10.96
CA ASN A 181 6.27 24.38 -9.59
C ASN A 181 4.82 24.47 -9.08
N TYR A 182 4.11 25.55 -9.43
CA TYR A 182 2.69 25.70 -9.11
C TYR A 182 1.81 24.66 -9.81
N LEU A 183 2.00 24.45 -11.11
CA LEU A 183 1.24 23.45 -11.88
C LEU A 183 1.53 22.01 -11.42
N ALA A 184 2.79 21.70 -11.13
CA ALA A 184 3.18 20.40 -10.60
C ALA A 184 2.56 20.15 -9.22
N ALA A 185 2.59 21.14 -8.33
CA ALA A 185 1.93 21.07 -7.03
C ALA A 185 0.40 20.98 -7.14
N ALA A 186 -0.18 21.58 -8.19
CA ALA A 186 -1.62 21.56 -8.46
C ALA A 186 -2.10 20.31 -9.21
N THR A 187 -1.20 19.40 -9.63
CA THR A 187 -1.56 18.16 -10.34
C THR A 187 -1.60 16.99 -9.34
N PRO A 188 -2.78 16.54 -8.89
CA PRO A 188 -2.90 15.47 -7.91
C PRO A 188 -2.31 14.16 -8.47
N GLY A 189 -1.57 13.42 -7.64
CA GLY A 189 -1.00 12.13 -8.03
C GLY A 189 0.28 12.21 -8.88
N LEU A 190 0.71 13.39 -9.32
CA LEU A 190 1.89 13.50 -10.20
C LEU A 190 3.17 13.09 -9.45
N LYS A 191 3.30 13.49 -8.18
CA LYS A 191 4.43 13.12 -7.32
C LYS A 191 4.46 11.61 -7.11
N GLU A 192 3.31 11.01 -6.87
CA GLU A 192 3.11 9.57 -6.69
C GLU A 192 3.49 8.81 -7.98
N LEU A 193 3.03 9.27 -9.15
CA LEU A 193 3.36 8.65 -10.44
C LEU A 193 4.87 8.62 -10.68
N VAL A 194 5.55 9.73 -10.40
CA VAL A 194 6.99 9.82 -10.62
C VAL A 194 7.77 8.98 -9.60
N THR A 195 7.31 8.94 -8.35
CA THR A 195 7.87 8.05 -7.31
C THR A 195 7.75 6.58 -7.71
N ILE A 196 6.58 6.16 -8.20
CA ILE A 196 6.35 4.80 -8.72
C ILE A 196 7.24 4.53 -9.93
N GLY A 197 7.41 5.52 -10.81
CA GLY A 197 8.35 5.44 -11.93
C GLY A 197 9.78 5.16 -11.48
N LYS A 198 10.23 5.77 -10.38
CA LYS A 198 11.55 5.51 -9.79
C LYS A 198 11.66 4.11 -9.21
N ILE A 199 10.65 3.66 -8.47
CA ILE A 199 10.59 2.29 -7.94
C ILE A 199 10.66 1.26 -9.08
N TRP A 200 9.90 1.50 -10.15
CA TRP A 200 9.89 0.64 -11.33
C TRP A 200 11.26 0.58 -12.01
N GLU A 201 11.97 1.72 -12.11
CA GLU A 201 13.35 1.77 -12.63
C GLU A 201 14.30 0.92 -11.80
N LEU A 202 14.22 1.00 -10.47
CA LEU A 202 15.03 0.18 -9.56
C LEU A 202 14.76 -1.32 -9.74
N ALA A 203 13.52 -1.69 -10.04
CA ALA A 203 13.10 -3.08 -10.21
C ALA A 203 13.52 -3.71 -11.55
N GLN A 204 13.93 -2.90 -12.55
CA GLN A 204 14.35 -3.38 -13.87
C GLN A 204 15.74 -4.03 -13.84
N LEU A 205 15.84 -5.27 -14.33
CA LEU A 205 17.11 -6.01 -14.44
C LEU A 205 18.05 -5.46 -15.52
N ASP A 206 17.47 -4.87 -16.56
CA ASP A 206 18.18 -4.26 -17.68
C ASP A 206 18.48 -2.77 -17.44
N ARG A 207 18.20 -2.24 -16.24
CA ARG A 207 18.52 -0.85 -15.87
C ARG A 207 19.95 -0.50 -16.24
N LYS A 208 20.11 0.57 -17.02
CA LYS A 208 21.41 1.08 -17.48
C LYS A 208 21.87 2.16 -16.52
N VAL A 209 22.52 1.75 -15.42
CA VAL A 209 23.07 2.68 -14.44
C VAL A 209 24.53 3.00 -14.71
N LYS A 210 24.84 4.31 -14.71
CA LYS A 210 26.23 4.81 -14.66
C LYS A 210 26.79 4.75 -13.24
N SER A 211 25.91 4.93 -12.24
CA SER A 211 26.14 4.85 -10.80
C SER A 211 24.92 4.16 -10.18
N GLY A 212 25.11 3.11 -9.37
CA GLY A 212 24.04 2.29 -8.80
C GLY A 212 24.26 0.80 -9.03
N ARG A 213 23.42 -0.05 -8.41
CA ARG A 213 23.53 -1.52 -8.53
C ARG A 213 22.32 -2.13 -9.22
N LYS A 214 22.46 -3.35 -9.73
CA LYS A 214 21.31 -4.15 -10.14
C LYS A 214 20.82 -4.94 -8.94
N TYR A 215 19.52 -4.89 -8.68
CA TYR A 215 18.90 -5.57 -7.56
C TYR A 215 18.12 -6.79 -8.04
N ASP A 216 18.15 -7.84 -7.23
CA ASP A 216 17.36 -9.04 -7.39
C ASP A 216 15.96 -8.86 -6.79
N LEU A 217 15.85 -8.04 -5.74
CA LEU A 217 14.61 -7.71 -5.05
C LEU A 217 14.60 -6.21 -4.66
N VAL A 218 13.50 -5.53 -4.95
CA VAL A 218 13.20 -4.17 -4.47
C VAL A 218 12.08 -4.25 -3.44
N ILE A 219 12.30 -3.71 -2.25
CA ILE A 219 11.29 -3.65 -1.18
C ILE A 219 10.90 -2.20 -0.96
N VAL A 220 9.62 -1.90 -0.97
CA VAL A 220 9.10 -0.54 -0.80
C VAL A 220 8.37 -0.44 0.53
N ASP A 221 8.85 0.44 1.41
CA ASP A 221 8.08 0.92 2.56
C ASP A 221 7.08 1.97 2.06
N ALA A 222 5.86 1.52 1.78
CA ALA A 222 4.84 2.34 1.16
C ALA A 222 4.17 3.28 2.18
N PRO A 223 3.55 4.39 1.71
CA PRO A 223 2.77 5.27 2.56
C PRO A 223 1.66 4.52 3.33
N ALA A 224 1.22 5.09 4.46
CA ALA A 224 0.19 4.48 5.30
C ALA A 224 -1.13 4.21 4.54
N THR A 225 -1.82 3.12 4.90
CA THR A 225 -2.99 2.51 4.24
C THR A 225 -3.75 3.37 3.22
N GLY A 226 -4.49 4.40 3.69
CA GLY A 226 -5.38 5.19 2.85
C GLY A 226 -4.65 5.96 1.74
N HIS A 227 -3.43 6.42 2.01
CA HIS A 227 -2.56 6.99 0.97
C HIS A 227 -1.90 5.90 0.12
N GLY A 228 -1.63 4.72 0.69
CA GLY A 228 -1.05 3.58 -0.01
C GLY A 228 -1.93 3.04 -1.15
N VAL A 229 -3.25 2.91 -0.93
CA VAL A 229 -4.18 2.47 -1.99
C VAL A 229 -4.20 3.49 -3.14
N GLY A 230 -4.39 4.78 -2.84
CA GLY A 230 -4.38 5.84 -3.85
C GLY A 230 -3.03 5.96 -4.58
N PHE A 231 -1.93 5.76 -3.85
CA PHE A 231 -0.58 5.69 -4.43
C PHE A 231 -0.53 4.59 -5.50
N LEU A 232 -0.91 3.35 -5.17
CA LEU A 232 -0.86 2.23 -6.13
C LEU A 232 -1.87 2.36 -7.29
N GLN A 233 -2.98 3.09 -7.10
CA GLN A 233 -3.94 3.40 -8.18
C GLN A 233 -3.46 4.50 -9.13
N THR A 234 -2.49 5.31 -8.71
CA THR A 234 -2.07 6.51 -9.43
C THR A 234 -1.72 6.23 -10.90
N PRO A 235 -0.95 5.18 -11.26
CA PRO A 235 -0.65 4.88 -12.65
C PRO A 235 -1.91 4.67 -13.50
N ARG A 236 -2.90 3.92 -13.00
CA ARG A 236 -4.17 3.71 -13.69
C ARG A 236 -4.96 5.01 -13.86
N THR A 237 -5.03 5.81 -12.81
CA THR A 237 -5.71 7.12 -12.84
C THR A 237 -5.07 8.02 -13.89
N PHE A 238 -3.74 8.13 -13.92
CA PHE A 238 -3.02 8.94 -14.91
C PHE A 238 -3.17 8.42 -16.34
N ALA A 239 -3.12 7.10 -16.53
CA ALA A 239 -3.36 6.49 -17.84
C ALA A 239 -4.77 6.82 -18.37
N SER A 240 -5.77 6.96 -17.50
CA SER A 240 -7.13 7.35 -17.91
C SER A 240 -7.24 8.83 -18.33
N ILE A 241 -6.44 9.71 -17.72
CA ILE A 241 -6.44 11.16 -17.98
C ILE A 241 -5.66 11.48 -19.26
N ALA A 242 -4.44 10.94 -19.36
CA ALA A 242 -3.59 11.08 -20.56
C ALA A 242 -4.04 10.03 -21.59
N ARG A 243 -4.92 10.39 -22.53
CA ARG A 243 -5.52 9.42 -23.46
C ARG A 243 -4.57 8.84 -24.51
N VAL A 244 -3.49 9.55 -24.86
CA VAL A 244 -2.50 9.14 -25.87
C VAL A 244 -1.12 9.75 -25.55
N GLY A 245 -0.06 9.12 -26.05
CA GLY A 245 1.31 9.63 -25.96
C GLY A 245 2.22 8.88 -24.96
N PRO A 246 3.48 9.29 -24.81
CA PRO A 246 4.48 8.54 -24.04
C PRO A 246 4.14 8.40 -22.56
N ILE A 247 3.50 9.42 -21.96
CA ILE A 247 3.07 9.41 -20.55
C ILE A 247 1.98 8.35 -20.33
N HIS A 248 1.02 8.23 -21.26
CA HIS A 248 -0.02 7.21 -21.22
C HIS A 248 0.59 5.80 -21.24
N SER A 249 1.49 5.55 -22.21
CA SER A 249 2.15 4.25 -22.36
C SER A 249 3.00 3.89 -21.13
N GLN A 250 3.70 4.87 -20.54
CA GLN A 250 4.45 4.66 -19.29
C GLN A 250 3.52 4.34 -18.12
N ALA A 251 2.45 5.11 -17.92
CA ALA A 251 1.50 4.86 -16.85
C ALA A 251 0.83 3.47 -16.95
N GLN A 252 0.50 3.01 -18.16
CA GLN A 252 0.01 1.64 -18.40
C GLN A 252 1.04 0.55 -18.14
N GLN A 253 2.33 0.82 -18.41
CA GLN A 253 3.39 -0.13 -18.08
C GLN A 253 3.57 -0.25 -16.56
N LEU A 254 3.52 0.87 -15.85
CA LEU A 254 3.59 0.91 -14.39
C LEU A 254 2.39 0.19 -13.74
N ASP A 255 1.16 0.45 -14.19
CA ASP A 255 -0.05 -0.24 -13.69
C ASP A 255 0.05 -1.77 -13.89
N ARG A 256 0.48 -2.20 -15.08
CA ARG A 256 0.69 -3.64 -15.36
C ARG A 256 1.77 -4.25 -14.48
N PHE A 257 2.86 -3.54 -14.23
CA PHE A 257 3.93 -4.05 -13.38
C PHE A 257 3.50 -4.19 -11.91
N ILE A 258 2.77 -3.22 -11.37
CA ILE A 258 2.26 -3.27 -9.99
C ILE A 258 1.23 -4.40 -9.81
N THR A 259 0.39 -4.63 -10.82
CA THR A 259 -0.67 -5.64 -10.77
C THR A 259 -0.21 -7.04 -11.20
N ASP A 260 1.02 -7.17 -11.71
CA ASP A 260 1.60 -8.45 -12.08
C ASP A 260 2.05 -9.23 -10.84
N GLN A 261 1.20 -10.16 -10.39
CA GLN A 261 1.45 -10.96 -9.20
C GLN A 261 2.65 -11.91 -9.36
N GLU A 262 3.14 -12.21 -10.56
CA GLU A 262 4.36 -13.02 -10.72
C GLU A 262 5.60 -12.25 -10.26
N ASN A 263 5.65 -10.96 -10.59
CA ASN A 263 6.80 -10.09 -10.33
C ASN A 263 6.64 -9.17 -9.12
N THR A 264 5.41 -8.82 -8.74
CA THR A 264 5.11 -7.90 -7.64
C THR A 264 4.34 -8.62 -6.54
N GLY A 265 4.87 -8.60 -5.32
CA GLY A 265 4.20 -9.09 -4.12
C GLY A 265 3.79 -7.94 -3.19
N THR A 266 2.79 -8.19 -2.36
CA THR A 266 2.31 -7.24 -1.35
C THR A 266 2.25 -7.87 0.03
N ALA A 267 2.83 -7.18 1.01
CA ALA A 267 2.79 -7.54 2.41
C ALA A 267 2.08 -6.46 3.24
N ILE A 268 1.10 -6.87 4.05
CA ILE A 268 0.45 -5.98 5.02
C ILE A 268 1.09 -6.18 6.40
N VAL A 269 1.40 -5.09 7.09
CA VAL A 269 1.86 -5.09 8.48
C VAL A 269 0.76 -4.57 9.39
N ALA A 270 0.52 -5.27 10.50
CA ALA A 270 -0.50 -4.96 11.48
C ALA A 270 0.06 -5.12 12.90
N LEU A 271 -0.52 -4.44 13.88
CA LEU A 271 -0.33 -4.74 15.30
C LEU A 271 -1.49 -5.60 15.82
N PRO A 272 -1.28 -6.41 16.88
CA PRO A 272 -2.30 -7.26 17.49
C PRO A 272 -3.25 -6.44 18.39
N GLU A 273 -3.80 -5.39 17.81
CA GLU A 273 -4.75 -4.45 18.41
C GLU A 273 -6.00 -4.40 17.54
N GLU A 274 -7.14 -4.08 18.14
CA GLU A 274 -8.44 -4.14 17.46
C GLU A 274 -8.51 -3.27 16.20
N MET A 275 -8.10 -1.99 16.31
CA MET A 275 -8.16 -1.05 15.20
C MET A 275 -7.20 -1.46 14.06
N PRO A 276 -5.89 -1.70 14.29
CA PRO A 276 -4.98 -2.19 13.26
C PRO A 276 -5.44 -3.49 12.58
N VAL A 277 -6.03 -4.43 13.31
CA VAL A 277 -6.57 -5.67 12.73
C VAL A 277 -7.75 -5.38 11.80
N ASN A 278 -8.71 -4.56 12.21
CA ASN A 278 -9.85 -4.17 11.38
C ASN A 278 -9.41 -3.45 10.10
N GLU A 279 -8.48 -2.53 10.24
CA GLU A 279 -7.95 -1.75 9.13
C GLU A 279 -7.13 -2.61 8.16
N SER A 280 -6.41 -3.61 8.65
CA SER A 280 -5.66 -4.54 7.79
C SER A 280 -6.59 -5.44 6.98
N MET A 281 -7.71 -5.88 7.57
CA MET A 281 -8.75 -6.62 6.86
C MET A 281 -9.46 -5.75 5.80
N ALA A 282 -9.67 -4.46 6.08
CA ALA A 282 -10.20 -3.52 5.09
C ALA A 282 -9.20 -3.29 3.96
N LEU A 283 -7.94 -3.01 4.31
CA LEU A 283 -6.87 -2.77 3.34
C LEU A 283 -6.67 -3.95 2.37
N GLU A 284 -6.72 -5.19 2.85
CA GLU A 284 -6.62 -6.35 1.95
C GLU A 284 -7.77 -6.38 0.93
N ARG A 285 -8.98 -5.99 1.34
CA ARG A 285 -10.12 -5.89 0.41
C ARG A 285 -9.91 -4.75 -0.57
N ASP A 286 -9.51 -3.57 -0.10
CA ASP A 286 -9.34 -2.39 -0.96
C ASP A 286 -8.22 -2.60 -1.99
N LEU A 287 -7.10 -3.22 -1.59
CA LEU A 287 -6.00 -3.60 -2.50
C LEU A 287 -6.48 -4.57 -3.58
N ARG A 288 -7.28 -5.57 -3.21
CA ARG A 288 -7.81 -6.54 -4.16
C ARG A 288 -8.88 -5.92 -5.08
N ASP A 289 -9.83 -5.22 -4.49
CA ASP A 289 -11.07 -4.84 -5.15
C ASP A 289 -10.92 -3.52 -5.94
N GLU A 290 -10.06 -2.61 -5.50
CA GLU A 290 -9.86 -1.32 -6.18
C GLU A 290 -8.55 -1.24 -6.96
N VAL A 291 -7.45 -1.82 -6.46
CA VAL A 291 -6.14 -1.80 -7.15
C VAL A 291 -6.02 -2.99 -8.09
N GLY A 292 -6.53 -4.16 -7.70
CA GLY A 292 -6.34 -5.42 -8.42
C GLY A 292 -5.06 -6.15 -8.01
N VAL A 293 -4.58 -5.92 -6.79
CA VAL A 293 -3.38 -6.54 -6.23
C VAL A 293 -3.77 -7.54 -5.14
N ALA A 294 -3.29 -8.78 -5.26
CA ALA A 294 -3.45 -9.77 -4.20
C ALA A 294 -2.39 -9.56 -3.10
N VAL A 295 -2.76 -9.87 -1.86
CA VAL A 295 -1.85 -9.81 -0.72
C VAL A 295 -1.23 -11.19 -0.52
N ASP A 296 0.09 -11.27 -0.55
CA ASP A 296 0.85 -12.51 -0.41
C ASP A 296 1.08 -12.87 1.06
N ARG A 297 1.13 -11.85 1.94
CA ARG A 297 1.44 -12.05 3.35
C ARG A 297 0.87 -10.95 4.24
N VAL A 298 0.42 -11.33 5.43
CA VAL A 298 0.16 -10.39 6.53
C VAL A 298 1.12 -10.68 7.68
N TYR A 299 1.88 -9.68 8.10
CA TYR A 299 2.75 -9.73 9.27
C TYR A 299 2.07 -9.07 10.46
N LEU A 300 1.65 -9.87 11.44
CA LEU A 300 1.20 -9.37 12.73
C LEU A 300 2.41 -9.13 13.64
N ASN A 301 2.84 -7.88 13.70
CA ASN A 301 4.04 -7.41 14.38
C ASN A 301 3.82 -7.21 15.89
N GLY A 302 4.88 -7.30 16.69
CA GLY A 302 4.82 -6.90 18.11
C GLY A 302 4.05 -7.86 19.01
N LEU A 303 4.08 -9.16 18.71
CA LEU A 303 3.38 -10.17 19.49
C LEU A 303 4.12 -10.49 20.80
N TYR A 304 3.44 -10.33 21.93
CA TYR A 304 3.97 -10.64 23.25
C TYR A 304 4.07 -12.17 23.45
N PRO A 305 5.10 -12.63 24.19
CA PRO A 305 5.25 -14.04 24.54
C PRO A 305 4.16 -14.49 25.51
N GLU A 306 3.74 -15.75 25.41
CA GLU A 306 2.86 -16.38 26.39
C GLU A 306 3.73 -16.96 27.52
N ARG A 307 3.94 -16.16 28.57
CA ARG A 307 4.77 -16.57 29.73
C ARG A 307 4.03 -17.39 30.78
N PHE A 308 2.71 -17.23 30.87
CA PHE A 308 1.89 -17.81 31.94
C PHE A 308 0.69 -18.56 31.36
N LYS A 309 0.38 -19.69 31.96
CA LYS A 309 -0.88 -20.41 31.76
C LYS A 309 -2.01 -19.78 32.57
N LYS A 310 -3.25 -20.15 32.25
CA LYS A 310 -4.43 -19.63 32.95
C LYS A 310 -4.40 -19.94 34.44
N GLU A 311 -4.00 -21.14 34.82
CA GLU A 311 -3.93 -21.59 36.21
C GLU A 311 -2.85 -20.81 36.99
N GLU A 312 -1.76 -20.43 36.33
CA GLU A 312 -0.70 -19.61 36.92
C GLU A 312 -1.15 -18.16 37.10
N ALA A 313 -1.90 -17.62 36.14
CA ALA A 313 -2.52 -16.30 36.26
C ALA A 313 -3.53 -16.24 37.44
N GLU A 314 -4.31 -17.30 37.68
CA GLU A 314 -5.21 -17.36 38.84
C GLU A 314 -4.45 -17.30 40.17
N LYS A 315 -3.32 -18.02 40.28
CA LYS A 315 -2.42 -17.94 41.45
C LYS A 315 -1.81 -16.55 41.63
N LEU A 316 -1.36 -15.93 40.52
CA LEU A 316 -0.83 -14.57 40.54
C LEU A 316 -1.89 -13.53 40.95
N SER A 317 -3.16 -13.75 40.58
CA SER A 317 -4.28 -12.91 41.02
C SER A 317 -4.46 -12.96 42.53
N ALA A 318 -4.49 -14.17 43.11
CA ALA A 318 -4.57 -14.34 44.55
C ALA A 318 -3.38 -13.66 45.25
N LEU A 319 -2.16 -13.85 44.74
CA LEU A 319 -0.95 -13.21 45.28
C LEU A 319 -1.03 -11.67 45.23
N ALA A 320 -1.60 -11.10 44.16
CA ALA A 320 -1.77 -9.65 43.99
C ALA A 320 -2.82 -9.04 44.94
N GLU A 321 -3.67 -9.87 45.53
CA GLU A 321 -4.68 -9.48 46.53
C GLU A 321 -4.15 -9.64 47.96
N THR A 322 -3.38 -10.70 48.24
CA THR A 322 -2.92 -11.03 49.61
C THR A 322 -1.59 -10.38 49.98
N GLU A 323 -0.68 -10.20 49.03
CA GLU A 323 0.67 -9.68 49.29
C GLU A 323 0.74 -8.15 49.21
N ASN A 324 1.83 -7.57 49.74
CA ASN A 324 2.12 -6.14 49.69
C ASN A 324 3.51 -5.86 49.10
N GLY A 325 3.79 -4.58 48.82
CA GLY A 325 5.10 -4.14 48.33
C GLY A 325 5.49 -4.74 46.98
N ALA A 326 6.74 -5.18 46.88
CA ALA A 326 7.33 -5.66 45.62
C ALA A 326 6.63 -6.90 45.06
N SER A 327 6.24 -7.86 45.91
CA SER A 327 5.55 -9.09 45.49
C SER A 327 4.21 -8.79 44.82
N ARG A 328 3.44 -7.86 45.39
CA ARG A 328 2.17 -7.40 44.81
C ARG A 328 2.38 -6.71 43.46
N ALA A 329 3.40 -5.87 43.35
CA ALA A 329 3.73 -5.16 42.12
C ALA A 329 4.15 -6.12 41.00
N ALA A 330 5.00 -7.10 41.31
CA ALA A 330 5.42 -8.14 40.38
C ALA A 330 4.24 -9.01 39.90
N ALA A 331 3.35 -9.41 40.82
CA ALA A 331 2.15 -10.17 40.48
C ALA A 331 1.22 -9.39 39.53
N ARG A 332 0.99 -8.10 39.80
CA ARG A 332 0.19 -7.23 38.92
C ARG A 332 0.83 -7.04 37.54
N ALA A 333 2.15 -6.89 37.47
CA ALA A 333 2.87 -6.78 36.20
C ALA A 333 2.72 -8.08 35.37
N ALA A 334 2.89 -9.24 35.99
CA ALA A 334 2.70 -10.54 35.35
C ALA A 334 1.27 -10.75 34.83
N LEU A 335 0.25 -10.36 35.62
CA LEU A 335 -1.16 -10.40 35.20
C LEU A 335 -1.44 -9.45 34.02
N SER A 336 -0.83 -8.26 34.01
CA SER A 336 -0.95 -7.32 32.91
C SER A 336 -0.36 -7.90 31.61
N GLU A 337 0.82 -8.52 31.70
CA GLU A 337 1.45 -9.21 30.57
C GLU A 337 0.60 -10.38 30.06
N PHE A 338 0.08 -11.21 30.97
CA PHE A 338 -0.82 -12.31 30.63
C PHE A 338 -2.09 -11.82 29.92
N GLY A 339 -2.73 -10.78 30.45
CA GLY A 339 -3.92 -10.16 29.85
C GLY A 339 -3.63 -9.60 28.45
N ARG A 340 -2.48 -8.94 28.27
CA ARG A 340 -2.04 -8.41 26.98
C ARG A 340 -1.79 -9.53 25.98
N ALA A 341 -0.99 -10.53 26.32
CA ALA A 341 -0.70 -11.67 25.44
C ALA A 341 -1.99 -12.38 25.01
N ARG A 342 -2.93 -12.62 25.95
CA ARG A 342 -4.23 -13.24 25.66
C ARG A 342 -5.08 -12.38 24.71
N SER A 343 -5.18 -11.07 24.95
CA SER A 343 -5.89 -10.15 24.06
C SER A 343 -5.29 -10.16 22.64
N GLN A 344 -3.96 -10.13 22.55
CA GLN A 344 -3.27 -10.20 21.27
C GLN A 344 -3.51 -11.52 20.53
N ARG A 345 -3.63 -12.67 21.23
CA ARG A 345 -4.01 -13.95 20.62
C ARG A 345 -5.44 -13.93 20.07
N GLN A 346 -6.37 -13.24 20.73
CA GLN A 346 -7.72 -13.05 20.20
C GLN A 346 -7.70 -12.23 18.91
N GLN A 347 -6.90 -11.15 18.86
CA GLN A 347 -6.74 -10.33 17.66
C GLN A 347 -6.06 -11.11 16.52
N LEU A 348 -5.03 -11.92 16.82
CA LEU A 348 -4.42 -12.83 15.85
C LEU A 348 -5.44 -13.81 15.26
N ALA A 349 -6.28 -14.42 16.10
CA ALA A 349 -7.32 -15.34 15.66
C ALA A 349 -8.39 -14.64 14.81
N ARG A 350 -8.76 -13.40 15.17
CA ARG A 350 -9.68 -12.56 14.39
C ARG A 350 -9.09 -12.23 13.02
N LEU A 351 -7.84 -11.78 12.97
CA LEU A 351 -7.15 -11.44 11.73
C LEU A 351 -7.07 -12.67 10.81
N LYS A 352 -6.61 -13.82 11.32
CA LYS A 352 -6.53 -15.08 10.55
C LYS A 352 -7.85 -15.53 9.93
N ARG A 353 -9.00 -15.20 10.54
CA ARG A 353 -10.32 -15.51 9.98
C ARG A 353 -10.81 -14.47 8.96
N GLY A 354 -10.32 -13.24 9.07
CA GLY A 354 -10.84 -12.12 8.28
C GLY A 354 -9.99 -11.74 7.07
N VAL A 355 -8.72 -12.15 7.00
CA VAL A 355 -7.90 -12.01 5.81
C VAL A 355 -7.82 -13.31 5.01
N LYS A 356 -7.60 -13.21 3.69
CA LYS A 356 -7.34 -14.36 2.82
C LYS A 356 -5.87 -14.75 2.79
N ALA A 357 -4.99 -13.75 2.89
CA ALA A 357 -3.55 -13.93 2.88
C ALA A 357 -3.06 -14.66 4.14
N PRO A 358 -1.99 -15.48 4.03
CA PRO A 358 -1.41 -16.14 5.19
C PRO A 358 -0.88 -15.13 6.21
N VAL A 359 -1.18 -15.36 7.48
CA VAL A 359 -0.72 -14.51 8.60
C VAL A 359 0.52 -15.11 9.26
N LYS A 360 1.61 -14.36 9.26
CA LYS A 360 2.83 -14.63 10.04
C LYS A 360 2.93 -13.66 11.21
N THR A 361 3.60 -14.07 12.28
CA THR A 361 3.70 -13.28 13.51
C THR A 361 5.15 -12.92 13.78
N LEU A 362 5.40 -11.68 14.17
CA LEU A 362 6.70 -11.24 14.65
C LEU A 362 6.64 -10.94 16.15
N PRO A 363 7.68 -11.31 16.91
CA PRO A 363 7.69 -11.08 18.35
C PRO A 363 7.81 -9.59 18.66
N PHE A 364 7.31 -9.18 19.82
CA PHE A 364 7.71 -7.93 20.43
C PHE A 364 9.16 -8.05 20.91
N LEU A 365 10.03 -7.16 20.46
CA LEU A 365 11.40 -7.05 20.95
C LEU A 365 11.42 -6.08 22.13
N PHE A 366 11.89 -6.54 23.28
CA PHE A 366 11.98 -5.75 24.52
C PHE A 366 13.27 -4.93 24.56
N GLU A 367 13.54 -4.19 23.47
CA GLU A 367 14.70 -3.32 23.34
C GLU A 367 14.23 -1.85 23.28
N PRO A 368 14.98 -0.91 23.87
CA PRO A 368 14.60 0.50 23.89
C PRO A 368 14.67 1.15 22.51
N GLU A 369 15.58 0.69 21.66
CA GLU A 369 15.74 1.14 20.27
C GLU A 369 15.84 -0.08 19.35
N LEU A 370 15.30 0.05 18.13
CA LEU A 370 15.36 -0.99 17.12
C LEU A 370 16.58 -0.72 16.23
N ASP A 371 17.69 -1.36 16.57
CA ASP A 371 18.94 -1.34 15.82
C ASP A 371 18.99 -2.44 14.74
N VAL A 372 20.13 -2.52 14.05
CA VAL A 372 20.39 -3.54 13.02
C VAL A 372 20.32 -4.96 13.59
N GLU A 373 20.75 -5.19 14.84
CA GLU A 373 20.70 -6.51 15.47
C GLU A 373 19.25 -6.95 15.73
N ALA A 374 18.41 -6.04 16.22
CA ALA A 374 16.98 -6.23 16.37
C ALA A 374 16.32 -6.55 15.02
N ALA A 375 16.68 -5.82 13.96
CA ALA A 375 16.19 -6.09 12.61
C ALA A 375 16.63 -7.48 12.10
N ARG A 376 17.87 -7.92 12.36
CA ARG A 376 18.36 -9.28 12.06
C ARG A 376 17.59 -10.36 12.84
N LYS A 377 17.30 -10.12 14.13
CA LYS A 377 16.45 -11.01 14.95
C LYS A 377 15.07 -11.18 14.33
N LEU A 378 14.45 -10.09 13.84
CA LEU A 378 13.18 -10.15 13.13
C LEU A 378 13.30 -10.86 11.78
N ALA A 379 14.38 -10.63 11.03
CA ALA A 379 14.64 -11.27 9.74
C ALA A 379 14.63 -12.80 9.84
N GLY A 380 15.23 -13.35 10.91
CA GLY A 380 15.20 -14.79 11.20
C GLY A 380 13.80 -15.35 11.51
N LYS A 381 12.80 -14.50 11.77
CA LYS A 381 11.41 -14.88 12.10
C LYS A 381 10.43 -14.67 10.93
N LEU A 382 10.88 -14.16 9.78
CA LEU A 382 10.02 -13.87 8.62
C LEU A 382 9.67 -15.11 7.76
N GLY A 383 10.36 -16.24 7.96
CA GLY A 383 10.15 -17.51 7.26
C GLY A 383 8.81 -18.20 7.56
#